data_AF-A0A183D7V7-F1
#
_entry.id   AF-A0A183D7V7-F1
#
_cell.length_a   1.000
_cell.length_b   1.000
_cell.length_c   1.000
_cell.angle_alpha   90.00
_cell.angle_beta   90.00
_cell.angle_gamma   90.00
#
_symmetry.space_group_name_H-M   'P 1'
#
loop_
_entity.id
_entity.type
_entity.pdbx_description
1 polymer ?
#
loop_
_entity_poly.entity_id
_entity_poly.type
_entity_poly.pdbx_seq_one_letter_code
_entity_poly.pdbx_strand_id
1 'polypeptide(L)'
;MWNCSDLAKPRHSLGMLPSAVWKIKFSNGGNDFASIPVPHGQPTENSALSVWKTSSLQIIQVVKCENDVLLDLCWQNVRVQGQTCSCLYSASRQGRLRKHVFPPADDDLVIFVVDVYLLDYGISRRENRT
;
A
#
# COMPACT_ATOMS: atom_id res chain seq x y z
N MET A 1 -1.29 9.32 -15.14
CA MET A 1 -0.77 8.15 -15.87
C MET A 1 -0.51 8.54 -17.31
N TRP A 2 0.65 8.16 -17.83
CA TRP A 2 1.09 8.52 -19.17
C TRP A 2 1.11 7.30 -20.08
N ASN A 3 0.87 7.50 -21.36
CA ASN A 3 1.19 6.51 -22.37
C ASN A 3 2.68 6.66 -22.72
N CYS A 4 3.48 5.61 -22.59
CA CYS A 4 4.91 5.71 -22.93
C CYS A 4 5.13 6.01 -24.43
N SER A 5 4.17 5.65 -25.29
CA SER A 5 4.23 5.93 -26.73
C SER A 5 3.72 7.33 -27.10
N ASP A 6 3.05 8.03 -26.19
CA ASP A 6 2.53 9.38 -26.40
C ASP A 6 2.57 10.18 -25.09
N LEU A 7 3.61 11.02 -24.99
CA LEU A 7 3.85 11.89 -23.84
C LEU A 7 3.31 13.32 -24.06
N ALA A 8 2.48 13.56 -25.08
CA ALA A 8 1.93 14.89 -25.32
C ALA A 8 0.86 15.28 -24.28
N LYS A 9 0.12 14.30 -23.75
CA LYS A 9 -0.85 14.50 -22.67
C LYS A 9 -0.99 13.24 -21.79
N PRO A 10 -1.37 13.40 -20.51
CA PRO A 10 -1.63 12.24 -19.67
C PRO A 10 -2.84 11.46 -20.21
N ARG A 11 -2.73 10.13 -20.23
CA ARG A 11 -3.85 9.24 -20.52
C ARG A 11 -4.95 9.36 -19.46
N HIS A 12 -4.54 9.48 -18.20
CA HIS A 12 -5.44 9.66 -17.08
C HIS A 12 -4.84 10.61 -16.04
N SER A 13 -5.69 11.40 -15.38
CA SER A 13 -5.32 12.27 -14.25
C SER A 13 -6.23 11.98 -13.06
N LEU A 14 -5.66 11.96 -11.86
CA LEU A 14 -6.40 11.82 -10.60
C LEU A 14 -7.02 13.15 -10.13
N GLY A 15 -6.76 14.25 -10.86
CA GLY A 15 -7.21 15.57 -10.46
C GLY A 15 -6.54 16.04 -9.16
N MET A 16 -7.27 16.83 -8.38
CA MET A 16 -6.81 17.34 -7.09
C MET A 16 -7.13 16.33 -5.99
N LEU A 17 -6.09 15.86 -5.30
CA LEU A 17 -6.23 14.97 -4.16
C LEU A 17 -6.35 15.77 -2.85
N PRO A 18 -7.06 15.24 -1.82
CA PRO A 18 -7.26 15.94 -0.55
C PRO A 18 -5.95 16.11 0.24
N SER A 19 -4.91 15.35 -0.10
CA SER A 19 -3.59 15.46 0.50
C SER A 19 -2.52 15.21 -0.56
N ALA A 20 -1.39 15.89 -0.43
CA ALA A 20 -0.25 15.69 -1.33
C ALA A 20 0.25 14.25 -1.23
N VAL A 21 0.56 13.64 -2.37
CA VAL A 21 1.07 12.26 -2.43
C VAL A 21 2.59 12.27 -2.40
N TRP A 22 3.17 11.47 -1.50
CA TRP A 22 4.62 11.30 -1.37
C TRP A 22 5.17 10.24 -2.31
N LYS A 23 4.56 9.06 -2.26
CA LYS A 23 5.01 7.88 -2.98
C LYS A 23 3.85 7.15 -3.59
N ILE A 24 4.13 6.60 -4.77
CA ILE A 24 3.25 5.70 -5.50
C ILE A 24 4.07 4.47 -5.88
N LYS A 25 3.48 3.28 -5.74
CA LYS A 25 4.07 2.01 -6.19
C LYS A 25 3.02 1.18 -6.90
N PHE A 26 3.31 0.80 -8.13
CA PHE A 26 2.46 -0.11 -8.91
C PHE A 26 2.70 -1.56 -8.47
N SER A 27 1.65 -2.37 -8.49
CA SER A 27 1.78 -3.82 -8.40
C SER A 27 2.52 -4.37 -9.63
N ASN A 28 3.05 -5.59 -9.54
CA ASN A 28 3.89 -6.15 -10.60
C ASN A 28 3.18 -6.23 -11.98
N GLY A 29 1.87 -6.44 -11.98
CA GLY A 29 1.05 -6.44 -13.21
C GLY A 29 0.51 -5.07 -13.60
N GLY A 30 0.75 -4.02 -12.80
CA GLY A 30 0.24 -2.68 -13.02
C GLY A 30 -1.28 -2.53 -12.87
N ASN A 31 -2.01 -3.58 -12.50
CA ASN A 31 -3.47 -3.54 -12.34
C ASN A 31 -3.92 -2.64 -11.20
N ASP A 32 -3.08 -2.50 -10.18
CA ASP A 32 -3.33 -1.69 -9.00
C ASP A 32 -2.07 -0.89 -8.65
N PHE A 33 -2.25 0.21 -7.93
CA PHE A 33 -1.14 0.93 -7.32
C PHE A 33 -1.51 1.39 -5.92
N ALA A 34 -0.49 1.56 -5.08
CA ALA A 34 -0.64 2.07 -3.74
C ALA A 34 0.01 3.44 -3.60
N SER A 35 -0.58 4.29 -2.76
CA SER A 35 -0.06 5.62 -2.47
C SER A 35 -0.02 5.91 -0.97
N ILE A 36 0.94 6.73 -0.56
CA ILE A 36 1.01 7.32 0.79
C ILE A 36 1.15 8.85 0.71
N PRO A 37 0.60 9.59 1.68
CA PRO A 37 0.66 11.05 1.72
C PRO A 37 2.07 11.57 2.07
N VAL A 38 2.31 12.85 1.79
CA VAL A 38 3.50 13.59 2.26
C VAL A 38 3.52 13.61 3.79
N PRO A 39 4.60 13.13 4.42
CA PRO A 39 4.79 13.30 5.86
C PRO A 39 4.84 14.77 6.25
N HIS A 40 3.99 15.23 7.17
CA HIS A 40 3.97 16.62 7.66
C HIS A 40 5.01 16.90 8.76
N GLY A 41 5.98 16.00 8.94
CA GLY A 41 7.13 16.19 9.83
C GLY A 41 6.83 15.99 11.32
N GLN A 42 5.56 15.78 11.70
CA GLN A 42 5.20 15.52 13.09
C GLN A 42 5.53 14.07 13.50
N PRO A 43 5.98 13.81 14.73
CA PRO A 43 6.34 12.46 15.18
C PRO A 43 5.13 11.51 15.32
N THR A 44 3.95 12.05 15.67
CA THR A 44 2.73 11.30 16.00
C THR A 44 1.60 11.56 15.00
N GLU A 45 1.96 11.69 13.73
CA GLU A 45 1.00 11.94 12.67
C GLU A 45 0.34 10.65 12.20
N ASN A 46 -0.97 10.72 11.94
CA ASN A 46 -1.70 9.61 11.33
C ASN A 46 -1.42 9.57 9.84
N SER A 47 -0.95 8.43 9.34
CA SER A 47 -0.82 8.20 7.90
C SER A 47 -1.96 7.31 7.41
N ALA A 48 -2.28 7.43 6.12
CA ALA A 48 -3.15 6.48 5.45
C ALA A 48 -2.46 5.94 4.19
N LEU A 49 -2.58 4.64 3.98
CA LEU A 49 -2.21 3.97 2.74
C LEU A 49 -3.48 3.82 1.91
N SER A 50 -3.45 4.23 0.64
CA SER A 50 -4.57 4.00 -0.28
C SER A 50 -4.14 3.05 -1.38
N VAL A 51 -4.99 2.09 -1.72
CA VAL A 51 -4.83 1.20 -2.87
C VAL A 51 -5.87 1.57 -3.91
N TRP A 52 -5.42 1.66 -5.15
CA TRP A 52 -6.17 2.19 -6.27
C TRP A 52 -6.21 1.16 -7.38
N LYS A 53 -7.35 1.08 -8.06
CA LYS A 53 -7.46 0.35 -9.31
C LYS A 53 -6.91 1.19 -10.45
N THR A 54 -5.92 0.69 -11.18
CA THR A 54 -5.28 1.46 -12.26
C THR A 54 -6.26 1.78 -13.40
N SER A 55 -7.15 0.85 -13.76
CA SER A 55 -8.06 1.00 -14.90
C SER A 55 -9.15 2.05 -14.69
N SER A 56 -9.69 2.16 -13.46
CA SER A 56 -10.78 3.07 -13.12
C SER A 56 -10.34 4.27 -12.28
N LEU A 57 -9.11 4.26 -11.76
CA LEU A 57 -8.59 5.24 -10.80
C LEU A 57 -9.42 5.38 -9.52
N GLN A 58 -10.18 4.33 -9.17
CA GLN A 58 -10.95 4.29 -7.93
C GLN A 58 -10.10 3.75 -6.78
N ILE A 59 -10.28 4.33 -5.60
CA ILE A 59 -9.74 3.76 -4.36
C ILE A 59 -10.52 2.49 -4.05
N ILE A 60 -9.83 1.36 -4.01
CA ILE A 60 -10.40 0.07 -3.62
C ILE A 60 -10.14 -0.24 -2.15
N GLN A 61 -9.14 0.39 -1.53
CA GLN A 61 -8.86 0.22 -0.11
C GLN A 61 -8.17 1.45 0.49
N VAL A 62 -8.49 1.72 1.76
CA VAL A 62 -7.72 2.63 2.63
C VAL A 62 -7.32 1.90 3.91
N VAL A 63 -6.04 1.90 4.26
CA VAL A 63 -5.53 1.36 5.52
C VAL A 63 -5.03 2.53 6.37
N LYS A 64 -5.65 2.74 7.53
CA LYS A 64 -5.24 3.77 8.49
C LYS A 64 -4.06 3.28 9.32
N CYS A 65 -3.06 4.11 9.49
CA CYS A 65 -1.89 3.86 10.32
C CYS A 65 -1.83 4.95 11.40
N GLU A 66 -2.45 4.65 12.54
CA GLU A 66 -2.57 5.59 13.64
C GLU A 66 -1.23 5.81 14.32
N ASN A 67 -0.93 7.09 14.58
CA ASN A 67 0.31 7.56 15.17
C ASN A 67 1.56 6.99 14.49
N ASP A 68 1.51 6.76 13.17
CA ASP A 68 2.61 6.14 12.46
C ASP A 68 2.73 6.64 11.01
N VAL A 69 3.85 7.31 10.75
CA VAL A 69 4.15 7.94 9.47
C VAL A 69 4.74 6.91 8.53
N LEU A 70 4.05 6.62 7.43
CA LEU A 70 4.56 5.71 6.40
C LEU A 70 5.63 6.42 5.55
N LEU A 71 6.73 5.71 5.29
CA LEU A 71 7.88 6.23 4.56
C LEU A 71 8.09 5.53 3.22
N ASP A 72 7.70 4.26 3.11
CA ASP A 72 7.85 3.50 1.87
C ASP A 72 6.85 2.37 1.71
N LEU A 73 6.72 1.92 0.46
CA LEU A 73 5.86 0.83 0.03
C LEU A 73 6.61 -0.13 -0.89
N CYS A 74 6.26 -1.42 -0.82
CA CYS A 74 6.79 -2.43 -1.73
C CYS A 74 5.74 -3.51 -2.02
N TRP A 75 5.48 -3.76 -3.29
CA TRP A 75 4.64 -4.89 -3.71
C TRP A 75 5.48 -6.15 -3.84
N GLN A 76 4.93 -7.28 -3.41
CA GLN A 76 5.55 -8.59 -3.57
C GLN A 76 4.49 -9.63 -3.90
N ASN A 77 4.78 -10.45 -4.91
CA ASN A 77 3.98 -11.63 -5.21
C ASN A 77 4.38 -12.77 -4.27
N VAL A 78 3.40 -13.35 -3.59
CA VAL A 78 3.58 -14.48 -2.69
C VAL A 78 2.75 -15.64 -3.21
N ARG A 79 3.36 -16.84 -3.26
CA ARG A 79 2.63 -18.06 -3.59
C ARG A 79 1.95 -18.61 -2.34
N VAL A 80 0.64 -18.76 -2.38
CA VAL A 80 -0.16 -19.36 -1.30
C VAL A 80 -0.98 -20.49 -1.93
N GLN A 81 -0.77 -21.73 -1.48
CA GLN A 81 -1.52 -22.91 -1.93
C GLN A 81 -1.61 -23.06 -3.47
N GLY A 82 -0.53 -22.75 -4.18
CA GLY A 82 -0.48 -22.84 -5.65
C GLY A 82 -1.03 -21.60 -6.39
N GLN A 83 -1.69 -20.69 -5.69
CA GLN A 83 -2.13 -19.39 -6.24
C GLN A 83 -1.09 -18.30 -5.99
N THR A 84 -0.97 -17.35 -6.92
CA THR A 84 -0.10 -16.18 -6.74
C THR A 84 -0.95 -15.01 -6.23
N CYS A 85 -0.68 -14.59 -4.99
CA CYS A 85 -1.35 -13.44 -4.37
C CYS A 85 -0.40 -12.25 -4.35
N SER A 86 -0.92 -11.05 -4.54
CA SER A 86 -0.16 -9.81 -4.39
C SER A 86 -0.26 -9.33 -2.94
N CYS A 87 0.88 -9.11 -2.29
CA CYS A 87 0.96 -8.51 -0.96
C CYS A 87 1.64 -7.14 -1.06
N LEU A 88 1.24 -6.22 -0.19
CA LEU A 88 1.84 -4.91 -0.08
C LEU A 88 2.52 -4.77 1.27
N TYR A 89 3.76 -4.34 1.25
CA TYR A 89 4.53 -4.05 2.44
C TYR A 89 4.63 -2.54 2.63
N SER A 90 4.58 -2.10 3.88
CA SER A 90 4.81 -0.70 4.23
C SER A 90 5.84 -0.57 5.34
N ALA A 91 6.76 0.37 5.19
CA ALA A 91 7.73 0.73 6.22
C ALA A 91 7.39 2.09 6.82
N SER A 92 7.56 2.24 8.12
CA SER A 92 7.21 3.47 8.83
C SER A 92 8.39 4.12 9.56
N ARG A 93 8.22 5.37 9.97
CA ARG A 93 9.23 6.15 10.71
C ARG A 93 9.58 5.53 12.06
N GLN A 94 8.65 4.78 12.66
CA GLN A 94 8.89 4.07 13.91
C GLN A 94 9.63 2.74 13.72
N GLY A 95 10.12 2.45 12.51
CA GLY A 95 10.79 1.19 12.21
C GLY A 95 9.85 -0.01 12.08
N ARG A 96 8.53 0.22 11.97
CA ARG A 96 7.56 -0.86 11.79
C ARG A 96 7.50 -1.25 10.32
N LEU A 97 7.63 -2.55 10.06
CA LEU A 97 7.33 -3.14 8.76
C LEU A 97 5.99 -3.86 8.86
N ARG A 98 5.08 -3.60 7.92
CA ARG A 98 3.77 -4.24 7.89
C ARG A 98 3.57 -4.96 6.58
N LYS A 99 2.90 -6.10 6.65
CA LYS A 99 2.36 -6.79 5.48
C LYS A 99 0.85 -6.58 5.44
N HIS A 100 0.37 -6.08 4.31
CA HIS A 100 -1.03 -5.93 3.94
C HIS A 100 -1.38 -7.00 2.91
N VAL A 101 -2.31 -7.88 3.26
CA VAL A 101 -2.83 -8.90 2.35
C VAL A 101 -4.22 -8.48 1.90
N PHE A 102 -4.41 -8.40 0.59
CA PHE A 102 -5.70 -8.10 -0.01
C PHE A 102 -6.31 -9.41 -0.52
N PRO A 103 -7.53 -9.78 -0.08
CA PRO A 103 -8.21 -10.94 -0.63
C PRO A 103 -8.50 -10.73 -2.14
N PRO A 104 -8.64 -11.82 -2.91
CA PRO A 104 -9.22 -11.72 -4.25
C PRO A 104 -10.62 -11.10 -4.15
N ALA A 105 -11.02 -10.37 -5.19
CA ALA A 105 -12.15 -9.44 -5.19
C ALA A 105 -13.55 -10.03 -4.87
N ASP A 106 -13.68 -11.35 -4.67
CA ASP A 106 -14.94 -12.06 -4.51
C ASP A 106 -15.27 -12.49 -3.06
N ASP A 107 -14.37 -12.28 -2.08
CA ASP A 107 -14.64 -12.64 -0.68
C ASP A 107 -14.77 -11.40 0.21
N ASP A 108 -15.76 -11.42 1.11
CA ASP A 108 -16.00 -10.40 2.12
C ASP A 108 -14.71 -9.95 2.81
N LEU A 109 -14.45 -8.64 2.73
CA LEU A 109 -13.17 -8.00 3.04
C LEU A 109 -12.76 -8.19 4.52
N VAL A 110 -11.83 -9.10 4.78
CA VAL A 110 -11.06 -9.15 6.03
C VAL A 110 -9.60 -8.87 5.73
N ILE A 111 -9.11 -7.71 6.17
CA ILE A 111 -7.71 -7.30 6.00
C ILE A 111 -6.91 -7.77 7.20
N PHE A 112 -5.85 -8.52 6.93
CA PHE A 112 -4.87 -8.87 7.94
C PHE A 112 -3.68 -7.93 7.81
N VAL A 113 -3.48 -7.08 8.83
CA VAL A 113 -2.24 -6.33 9.00
C VAL A 113 -1.36 -7.15 9.94
N VAL A 114 -0.23 -7.62 9.41
CA VAL A 114 0.78 -8.33 10.21
C VAL A 114 1.96 -7.40 10.39
N ASP A 115 2.20 -6.97 11.63
CA ASP A 115 3.46 -6.30 11.98
C ASP A 115 4.58 -7.35 11.93
N VAL A 116 5.61 -7.06 11.14
CA VAL A 116 6.82 -7.86 10.98
C VAL A 116 7.94 -7.11 11.70
N TYR A 117 8.39 -7.65 12.82
CA TYR A 117 9.54 -7.12 13.54
C TYR A 117 10.80 -7.87 13.09
N LEU A 118 11.83 -7.14 12.67
CA LEU A 118 13.18 -7.67 12.57
C LEU A 118 13.75 -7.74 13.98
N LEU A 119 13.57 -8.88 14.65
CA LEU A 119 14.35 -9.22 15.84
C LEU A 119 15.64 -9.88 15.37
N ASP A 120 16.75 -9.59 16.04
CA ASP A 120 18.11 -10.08 15.71
C ASP A 120 18.25 -11.61 15.58
N TYR A 121 17.21 -12.39 15.88
CA TYR A 121 17.18 -13.85 15.72
C TYR A 121 15.81 -14.41 15.26
N GLY A 122 15.20 -13.83 14.22
CA GLY A 122 14.12 -14.49 13.46
C GLY A 122 12.79 -13.72 13.42
N ILE A 123 12.03 -13.99 12.35
CA ILE A 123 10.75 -13.32 12.06
C ILE A 123 9.69 -13.78 13.08
N SER A 124 9.26 -12.90 13.97
CA SER A 124 8.11 -13.12 14.85
C SER A 124 6.86 -12.43 14.29
N ARG A 125 5.75 -13.16 14.20
CA ARG A 125 4.44 -12.66 13.72
C ARG A 125 3.52 -12.39 14.90
N ARG A 126 2.89 -11.21 14.94
CA ARG A 126 1.76 -10.92 15.84
C ARG A 126 0.58 -10.46 14.98
N GLU A 127 -0.52 -11.21 15.03
CA GLU A 127 -1.77 -10.85 14.35
C GLU A 127 -2.62 -10.00 15.27
N ASN A 128 -2.99 -8.80 14.83
CA ASN A 128 -4.01 -7.98 15.51
C ASN A 128 -5.29 -8.06 14.68
N ARG A 129 -6.40 -8.48 15.29
CA ARG A 129 -7.75 -8.41 14.69
C ARG A 129 -8.34 -7.05 15.07
N THR A 130 -8.74 -6.25 14.08
CA THR A 130 -9.50 -5.00 14.24
C THR A 130 -10.82 -5.11 13.52
#